data_AF-A0A3P8FYA0-F1
#
_entry.id   AF-A0A3P8FYA0-F1
#
_cell.length_a   1.000
_cell.length_b   1.000
_cell.length_c   1.000
_cell.angle_alpha   90.00
_cell.angle_beta   90.00
_cell.angle_gamma   90.00
#
_symmetry.space_group_name_H-M   'P 1'
#
loop_
_entity.id
_entity.type
_entity.pdbx_description
1 polymer ?
#
loop_
_entity_poly.entity_id
_entity_poly.type
_entity_poly.pdbx_seq_one_letter_code
_entity_poly.pdbx_strand_id
1 'polypeptide(L)' 'MNNMQMFGRTLKASIARDNGRAAEFIRRREYPNKSRCYECGSFGHLSYKCEKNSLGEREQPVKKRKVRKKLK' A
#
# COMPACT_ATOMS: atom_id res chain seq x y z
N MET A 1 -13.60 5.17 22.88
CA MET A 1 -14.61 6.02 23.54
C MET A 1 -15.40 6.81 22.50
N ASN A 2 -16.03 6.14 21.53
CA ASN A 2 -16.87 6.82 20.55
C ASN A 2 -18.33 6.48 20.86
N ASN A 3 -19.21 7.47 20.85
CA ASN A 3 -20.62 7.41 21.24
C ASN A 3 -20.88 7.16 22.73
N MET A 4 -19.94 7.48 23.60
CA MET A 4 -20.17 7.45 25.04
C MET A 4 -20.91 8.73 25.46
N GLN A 5 -21.98 8.60 26.23
CA GLN A 5 -22.69 9.74 26.82
C GLN A 5 -21.94 10.24 28.06
N MET A 6 -21.71 11.54 28.12
CA MET A 6 -21.16 12.23 29.29
C MET A 6 -21.91 13.55 29.47
N PHE A 7 -22.36 13.84 30.70
CA PHE A 7 -23.07 15.09 31.05
C PHE A 7 -24.22 15.45 30.09
N GLY A 8 -24.98 14.44 29.64
CA GLY A 8 -26.11 14.61 28.72
C GLY A 8 -25.74 14.88 27.25
N ARG A 9 -24.44 14.85 26.90
CA ARG A 9 -23.96 15.01 25.51
C ARG A 9 -23.25 13.74 25.06
N THR A 10 -23.46 13.36 23.80
CA THR A 10 -22.81 12.19 23.21
C THR A 10 -21.47 12.59 22.58
N LEU A 11 -20.37 12.00 23.04
CA LEU A 11 -19.05 12.28 22.49
C LEU A 11 -18.84 11.49 21.19
N LYS A 12 -18.54 12.20 20.09
CA LYS A 12 -18.03 11.61 18.86
C LYS A 12 -16.51 11.71 18.84
N ALA A 13 -15.83 10.56 18.87
CA ALA A 13 -14.37 10.48 18.78
C ALA A 13 -13.98 9.76 17.49
N SER A 14 -13.02 10.31 16.74
CA SER A 14 -12.54 9.71 15.50
C SER A 14 -11.03 9.65 15.53
N ILE A 15 -10.51 8.48 15.88
CA ILE A 15 -9.06 8.21 16.00
C ILE A 15 -8.28 8.70 14.78
N ALA A 16 -8.86 8.57 13.56
CA ALA A 16 -8.23 9.08 12.35
C ALA A 16 -8.07 10.61 12.35
N ARG A 17 -9.10 11.34 12.80
CA ARG A 17 -9.07 12.81 12.93
C ARG A 17 -8.19 13.26 14.08
N ASP A 18 -8.29 12.57 15.21
CA ASP A 18 -7.65 12.95 16.47
C ASP A 18 -6.12 12.67 16.46
N ASN A 19 -5.68 11.60 15.78
CA ASN A 19 -4.26 11.22 15.74
C ASN A 19 -3.50 11.77 14.51
N GLY A 20 -4.01 12.82 13.85
CA GLY A 20 -3.34 13.46 12.70
C GLY A 20 -3.26 12.59 11.43
N ARG A 21 -4.04 11.50 11.36
CA ARG A 21 -4.20 10.65 10.16
C ARG A 21 -5.44 11.01 9.35
N ALA A 22 -5.96 12.23 9.49
CA ALA A 22 -7.07 12.70 8.67
C ALA A 22 -6.64 12.76 7.21
N ALA A 23 -7.58 12.61 6.27
CA ALA A 23 -7.30 12.63 4.84
C ALA A 23 -6.47 13.86 4.39
N GLU A 24 -6.67 14.99 5.07
CA GLU A 24 -5.95 16.26 4.87
C GLU A 24 -4.45 16.18 5.20
N PHE A 25 -4.04 15.29 6.12
CA PHE A 25 -2.67 15.17 6.63
C PHE A 25 -1.95 13.88 6.21
N ILE A 26 -2.56 13.04 5.37
CA ILE A 26 -1.90 11.82 4.85
C ILE A 26 -0.80 12.23 3.88
N ARG A 27 0.43 12.39 4.39
CA ARG A 27 1.64 12.41 3.54
C ARG A 27 1.77 11.05 2.86
N ARG A 28 1.44 10.99 1.56
CA ARG A 28 1.73 9.81 0.74
C ARG A 28 3.25 9.67 0.68
N ARG A 29 3.76 8.57 1.26
CA ARG A 29 5.16 8.19 1.06
C ARG A 29 5.31 7.82 -0.40
N GLU A 30 6.04 8.63 -1.14
CA GLU A 30 6.45 8.31 -2.49
C GLU A 30 7.57 7.29 -2.37
N TYR A 31 7.24 6.03 -2.63
CA TYR A 31 8.26 5.02 -2.80
C TYR A 31 8.77 5.16 -4.23
N PRO A 32 10.00 5.65 -4.46
CA PRO A 32 10.56 5.64 -5.80
C PRO A 32 10.42 4.21 -6.32
N ASN A 33 9.94 4.09 -7.57
CA ASN A 33 9.63 2.80 -8.16
C ASN A 33 10.80 1.85 -7.93
N LYS A 34 10.56 0.84 -7.10
CA LYS A 34 11.57 -0.15 -6.71
C LYS A 34 11.78 -1.10 -7.88
N SER A 35 12.35 -0.61 -8.98
CA SER A 35 12.88 -1.40 -10.09
C SER A 35 14.33 -1.80 -9.79
N ARG A 36 14.60 -2.17 -8.54
CA ARG A 36 15.87 -2.78 -8.18
C ARG A 36 15.75 -4.26 -8.52
N CYS A 37 16.64 -4.74 -9.37
CA CYS A 37 16.74 -6.15 -9.68
C CYS A 37 17.20 -6.93 -8.44
N TYR A 38 16.52 -8.03 -8.10
CA TYR A 38 16.89 -8.87 -6.95
C TYR A 38 18.04 -9.84 -7.26
N GLU A 39 18.47 -9.93 -8.52
CA GLU A 39 19.59 -10.79 -8.92
C GLU A 39 20.89 -9.99 -9.05
N CYS A 40 20.91 -8.93 -9.86
CA CYS A 40 22.13 -8.15 -10.09
C CYS A 40 22.23 -6.86 -9.28
N GLY A 41 21.15 -6.44 -8.59
CA GLY A 41 21.12 -5.22 -7.79
C GLY A 41 21.01 -3.91 -8.58
N SER A 42 21.09 -3.94 -9.91
CA SER A 42 20.95 -2.75 -10.78
C SER A 42 19.51 -2.22 -10.82
N PHE A 43 19.39 -0.93 -11.14
CA PHE A 43 18.10 -0.27 -11.32
C PHE A 43 17.65 -0.32 -12.79
N GLY A 44 16.34 -0.25 -13.03
CA GLY A 44 15.75 -0.19 -14.38
C GLY A 44 15.06 -1.49 -14.83
N HIS A 45 15.27 -2.61 -14.14
CA HIS A 45 14.61 -3.89 -14.43
C HIS A 45 14.32 -4.72 -13.16
N LEU A 46 13.48 -5.74 -13.28
CA LEU A 46 13.21 -6.75 -12.25
C LEU A 46 13.92 -8.06 -12.60
N SER A 47 14.10 -8.97 -11.64
CA SER A 47 14.76 -10.27 -11.85
C SER A 47 14.21 -11.07 -13.04
N TYR A 48 12.92 -10.94 -13.32
CA TYR A 48 12.27 -11.56 -14.49
C TYR A 48 12.83 -11.12 -15.84
N LYS A 49 13.44 -9.92 -15.90
CA LYS A 49 14.03 -9.33 -17.12
C LYS A 49 15.53 -9.03 -16.91
N CYS A 50 16.20 -9.75 -16.02
CA CYS A 50 17.62 -9.52 -15.76
C CYS A 50 18.48 -10.25 -16.80
N GLU A 51 19.33 -9.50 -17.50
CA GLU A 51 20.30 -10.04 -18.47
C GLU A 51 21.35 -10.95 -17.82
N LYS A 52 21.59 -10.76 -16.51
CA LYS A 52 22.55 -11.57 -15.73
C LYS A 52 21.89 -12.77 -15.05
N ASN A 53 20.62 -13.07 -15.34
CA ASN A 53 19.93 -14.22 -14.78
C ASN A 53 20.53 -15.52 -15.36
N SER A 54 21.16 -16.33 -14.51
CA SER A 54 21.68 -17.64 -14.90
C SER A 54 20.59 -18.64 -15.29
N LEU A 55 19.33 -18.39 -14.88
CA LEU A 55 18.17 -19.24 -15.14
C LEU A 55 17.31 -18.72 -16.31
N GLY A 56 17.78 -17.70 -17.04
CA GLY A 56 17.10 -17.15 -18.22
C GLY A 56 15.83 -16.33 -17.90
N GLU A 57 15.11 -15.95 -18.96
CA GLU A 57 13.86 -15.19 -18.85
C GLU A 57 12.76 -16.05 -18.23
N ARG A 58 12.14 -15.54 -17.16
CA ARG A 58 11.02 -16.22 -16.49
C ARG A 58 9.72 -15.46 -16.75
N GLU A 59 8.67 -16.18 -17.11
CA GLU A 59 7.35 -15.60 -17.26
C GLU A 59 6.87 -15.01 -15.92
N GLN A 60 6.41 -13.77 -15.96
CA GLN A 60 5.87 -13.11 -14.78
C GLN A 60 4.51 -13.72 -14.42
N PRO A 61 4.25 -14.00 -13.13
CA PRO A 61 2.96 -14.50 -12.70
C PRO A 61 1.86 -13.47 -13.00
N VAL A 62 0.77 -13.93 -13.59
CA VAL A 62 -0.36 -13.06 -13.94
C VAL A 62 -0.99 -12.50 -12.67
N LYS A 63 -1.10 -11.16 -12.59
CA LYS A 63 -1.77 -10.49 -11.46
C LYS A 63 -3.25 -10.86 -11.44
N LYS A 64 -3.69 -11.56 -10.40
CA LYS A 64 -5.12 -11.81 -10.16
C LYS A 64 -5.86 -10.48 -9.95
N ARG A 65 -6.88 -10.21 -10.77
CA ARG A 65 -7.77 -9.05 -10.58
C ARG A 65 -8.51 -9.21 -9.25
N LYS A 66 -8.38 -8.23 -8.35
CA LYS A 66 -9.21 -8.18 -7.14
C LYS A 66 -10.64 -7.79 -7.53
N VAL A 67 -11.57 -8.72 -7.45
CA VAL A 67 -13.00 -8.41 -7.60
C VAL A 67 -13.43 -7.65 -6.35
N ARG A 68 -13.79 -6.37 -6.50
CA ARG A 68 -14.40 -5.60 -5.40
C ARG A 68 -15.79 -6.17 -5.18
N LYS A 69 -16.02 -6.87 -4.06
CA LYS A 69 -17.38 -7.20 -3.63
C LYS A 69 -18.12 -5.88 -3.45
N LYS A 70 -19.19 -5.65 -4.22
CA LYS A 70 -20.12 -4.56 -3.92
C LYS A 70 -20.72 -4.86 -2.55
N LEU A 71 -20.60 -3.92 -1.63
CA LEU A 71 -21.35 -3.97 -0.37
C LEU A 71 -22.83 -3.91 -0.76
N LYS A 72 -23.62 -4.92 -0.39
CA LYS A 72 -25.07 -4.95 -0.60
C LYS A 72 -25.74 -4.14 0.48
#